data_AF-A0A178YC85-F1
#
_entry.id   AF-A0A178YC85-F1
#
_cell.length_a   1.000
_cell.length_b   1.000
_cell.length_c   1.000
_cell.angle_alpha   90.00
_cell.angle_beta   90.00
_cell.angle_gamma   90.00
#
_symmetry.space_group_name_H-M   'P 1'
#
loop_
_entity.id
_entity.type
_entity.pdbx_description
1 polymer ?
#
loop_
_entity_poly.entity_id
_entity_poly.type
_entity_poly.pdbx_seq_one_letter_code
_entity_poly.pdbx_strand_id
1 'polypeptide(L)'
;MQDEFPIGPILILVGDFIDKETGFGLLVGIFVGLLAYFAVSKLIGYGRSTKVTPAVERQFRNVFAIMDEGRRQSLIRYYMEKFECNREDAMRRAVEERQRDANRW
;
A
#
# COMPACT_ATOMS: atom_id res chain seq x y z
N MET A 1 -32.32 61.02 10.68
CA MET A 1 -31.58 60.01 11.47
C MET A 1 -31.59 58.73 10.66
N GLN A 2 -30.52 58.48 9.92
CA GLN A 2 -30.26 57.22 9.23
C GLN A 2 -28.93 56.73 9.78
N ASP A 3 -28.98 55.73 10.66
CA ASP A 3 -27.82 55.07 11.22
C ASP A 3 -27.25 54.11 10.16
N GLU A 4 -26.14 54.50 9.54
CA GLU A 4 -25.34 53.61 8.69
C GLU A 4 -24.58 52.62 9.60
N PHE A 5 -25.11 51.41 9.73
CA PHE A 5 -24.43 50.31 10.39
C PHE A 5 -23.11 49.99 9.66
N PRO A 6 -21.95 49.95 10.33
CA PRO A 6 -20.68 49.63 9.68
C PRO A 6 -20.60 48.12 9.43
N ILE A 7 -21.00 47.68 8.24
CA ILE A 7 -20.86 46.27 7.78
C ILE A 7 -19.41 45.97 7.34
N GLY A 8 -18.61 47.02 7.10
CA GLY A 8 -17.20 46.92 6.68
C GLY A 8 -16.31 46.00 7.52
N PRO A 9 -16.24 46.12 8.87
CA PRO A 9 -15.34 45.29 9.67
C PRO A 9 -15.74 43.80 9.74
N ILE A 10 -17.04 43.47 9.59
CA ILE A 10 -17.51 42.08 9.63
C ILE A 10 -17.12 41.32 8.35
N LEU A 11 -17.22 42.00 7.20
CA LEU A 11 -16.86 41.43 5.90
C LEU A 11 -15.36 41.10 5.78
N ILE A 12 -14.51 41.96 6.35
CA ILE A 12 -13.04 41.75 6.34
C ILE A 12 -12.65 40.58 7.25
N LEU A 13 -13.25 40.49 8.44
CA LEU A 13 -12.95 39.43 9.40
C LEU A 13 -13.45 38.05 8.93
N VAL A 14 -14.58 38.00 8.21
CA VAL A 14 -15.09 36.78 7.59
C VAL A 14 -14.21 36.33 6.41
N GLY A 15 -13.70 37.27 5.59
CA GLY A 15 -12.76 36.96 4.51
C GLY A 15 -11.46 36.36 5.02
N ASP A 16 -10.82 37.00 6.00
CA ASP A 16 -9.55 36.53 6.59
C ASP A 16 -9.68 35.17 7.30
N PHE A 17 -10.85 34.89 7.91
CA PHE A 17 -11.15 33.59 8.51
C PHE A 17 -11.35 32.51 7.45
N ILE A 18 -12.04 32.83 6.35
CA ILE A 18 -12.26 31.92 5.22
C ILE A 18 -10.95 31.62 4.50
N ASP A 19 -10.06 32.58 4.24
CA ASP A 19 -8.78 32.32 3.57
C ASP A 19 -7.88 31.37 4.39
N LYS A 20 -7.91 31.52 5.72
CA LYS A 20 -7.16 30.65 6.63
C LYS A 20 -7.79 29.25 6.75
N GLU A 21 -9.11 29.15 6.91
CA GLU A 21 -9.83 27.88 6.95
C GLU A 21 -9.76 27.13 5.61
N THR A 22 -9.74 27.86 4.49
CA THR A 22 -9.62 27.26 3.15
C THR A 22 -8.24 26.62 2.98
N GLY A 23 -7.18 27.24 3.50
CA GLY A 23 -5.84 26.65 3.54
C GLY A 23 -5.78 25.36 4.36
N PHE A 24 -6.39 25.34 5.55
CA PHE A 24 -6.46 24.13 6.37
C PHE A 24 -7.34 23.05 5.73
N GLY A 25 -8.47 23.41 5.16
CA GLY A 25 -9.37 22.48 4.45
C GLY A 25 -8.67 21.82 3.25
N LEU A 26 -7.88 22.58 2.50
CA LEU A 26 -7.11 22.07 1.36
C LEU A 26 -5.98 21.14 1.81
N LEU A 27 -5.25 21.50 2.88
CA LEU A 27 -4.22 20.63 3.47
C LEU A 27 -4.81 19.32 4.00
N VAL A 28 -5.89 19.39 4.77
CA VAL A 28 -6.58 18.21 5.31
C VAL A 28 -7.13 17.35 4.17
N GLY A 29 -7.74 17.98 3.15
CA GLY A 29 -8.24 17.29 1.96
C GLY A 29 -7.14 16.56 1.18
N ILE A 30 -5.99 17.18 0.96
CA ILE A 30 -4.81 16.54 0.34
C ILE A 30 -4.32 15.38 1.20
N PHE A 31 -4.20 15.58 2.52
CA PHE A 31 -3.67 14.55 3.41
C PHE A 31 -4.58 13.33 3.48
N VAL A 32 -5.90 13.55 3.63
CA VAL A 32 -6.91 12.48 3.60
C VAL A 32 -6.97 11.81 2.23
N GLY A 33 -6.90 12.59 1.14
CA GLY A 33 -6.86 12.07 -0.22
C GLY A 33 -5.63 11.20 -0.48
N LEU A 34 -4.45 11.62 -0.02
CA LEU A 34 -3.21 10.84 -0.11
C LEU A 34 -3.28 9.57 0.73
N LEU A 35 -3.82 9.63 1.95
CA LEU A 35 -3.99 8.46 2.81
C LEU A 35 -4.98 7.46 2.19
N ALA A 36 -6.12 7.94 1.70
CA ALA A 36 -7.09 7.10 1.01
C ALA A 36 -6.49 6.49 -0.27
N TYR A 37 -5.81 7.30 -1.08
CA TYR A 37 -5.11 6.82 -2.28
C TYR A 37 -4.02 5.80 -1.94
N PHE A 38 -3.23 6.02 -0.90
CA PHE A 38 -2.19 5.10 -0.46
C PHE A 38 -2.78 3.79 0.07
N ALA A 39 -3.83 3.85 0.88
CA ALA A 39 -4.52 2.66 1.37
C ALA A 39 -5.10 1.84 0.21
N VAL A 40 -5.78 2.50 -0.74
CA VAL A 40 -6.35 1.86 -1.94
C VAL A 40 -5.23 1.34 -2.87
N SER A 41 -4.14 2.08 -3.02
CA SER A 41 -3.00 1.67 -3.86
C SER A 41 -2.22 0.52 -3.25
N LYS A 42 -2.10 0.46 -1.93
CA LYS A 42 -1.49 -0.68 -1.22
C LYS A 42 -2.40 -1.91 -1.31
N LEU A 43 -3.71 -1.72 -1.19
CA LEU A 43 -4.70 -2.80 -1.34
C LEU A 43 -4.75 -3.35 -2.78
N ILE A 44 -4.72 -2.48 -3.79
CA ILE A 44 -4.72 -2.87 -5.21
C ILE A 44 -3.34 -3.39 -5.63
N GLY A 45 -2.25 -2.80 -5.12
CA GLY A 45 -0.87 -3.18 -5.40
C GLY A 45 -0.54 -4.59 -4.92
N TYR A 46 -1.12 -5.00 -3.78
CA TYR A 46 -1.10 -6.38 -3.30
C TYR A 46 -1.66 -7.39 -4.30
N GLY A 47 -2.66 -6.98 -5.09
CA GLY A 47 -3.30 -7.84 -6.08
C GLY A 47 -2.59 -7.86 -7.44
N ARG A 48 -1.68 -6.91 -7.72
CA ARG A 48 -1.28 -6.60 -9.11
C ARG A 48 0.13 -7.00 -9.54
N SER A 49 0.95 -7.60 -8.67
CA SER A 49 2.23 -8.19 -9.09
C SER A 49 2.11 -9.70 -9.32
N THR A 50 1.40 -10.07 -10.38
CA THR A 50 1.34 -11.45 -10.92
C THR A 50 2.43 -11.73 -11.94
N LYS A 51 3.25 -10.73 -12.31
CA LYS A 51 4.42 -10.94 -13.17
C LYS A 51 5.57 -11.49 -12.33
N VAL A 52 5.44 -12.75 -11.93
CA VAL A 52 6.57 -13.51 -11.41
C VAL A 52 7.58 -13.64 -12.54
N THR A 53 8.82 -13.25 -12.30
CA THR A 53 9.88 -13.49 -13.27
C THR A 53 10.01 -15.00 -13.52
N PRO A 54 10.07 -15.45 -14.78
CA PRO A 54 10.09 -16.88 -15.10
C PRO A 54 11.31 -17.60 -14.50
N ALA A 55 12.39 -16.87 -14.21
CA ALA A 55 13.56 -17.38 -13.51
C ALA A 55 13.25 -17.77 -12.06
N VAL A 56 12.59 -16.89 -11.29
CA VAL A 56 12.22 -17.16 -9.89
C VAL A 56 11.21 -18.30 -9.80
N GLU A 57 10.24 -18.33 -10.72
CA GLU A 57 9.27 -19.43 -10.76
C GLU A 57 9.93 -20.78 -11.04
N ARG A 58 10.84 -20.86 -12.03
CA ARG A 58 11.58 -22.11 -12.30
C ARG A 58 12.41 -22.56 -11.12
N GLN A 59 13.12 -21.62 -10.47
CA GLN A 59 13.93 -21.93 -9.29
C GLN A 59 13.06 -22.46 -8.15
N PHE A 60 11.94 -21.80 -7.86
CA PHE A 60 10.98 -22.27 -6.85
C PHE A 60 10.42 -23.65 -7.19
N ARG A 61 9.99 -23.88 -8.45
CA ARG A 61 9.49 -25.19 -8.90
C ARG A 61 10.55 -26.29 -8.76
N ASN A 62 11.82 -25.97 -8.99
CA ASN A 62 12.93 -26.93 -8.86
C ASN A 62 13.21 -27.28 -7.39
N VAL A 63 13.31 -26.27 -6.51
CA VAL A 63 13.57 -26.47 -5.07
C VAL A 63 12.44 -27.25 -4.40
N PHE A 64 11.20 -26.99 -4.83
CA PHE A 64 10.00 -27.66 -4.32
C PHE A 64 9.47 -28.73 -5.28
N ALA A 65 10.32 -29.35 -6.11
CA ALA A 65 9.90 -30.32 -7.13
C ALA A 65 9.22 -31.58 -6.55
N ILE A 66 9.51 -31.91 -5.29
CA ILE A 66 8.91 -33.03 -4.56
C ILE A 66 7.45 -32.76 -4.20
N MET A 67 7.01 -31.49 -4.20
CA MET A 67 5.65 -31.10 -3.86
C MET A 67 4.76 -31.00 -5.10
N ASP A 68 3.50 -31.40 -4.95
CA ASP A 68 2.49 -31.17 -5.98
C ASP A 68 2.25 -29.67 -6.21
N GLU A 69 1.68 -29.34 -7.37
CA GLU A 69 1.42 -27.93 -7.72
C GLU A 69 0.47 -27.26 -6.73
N GLY A 70 -0.57 -27.95 -6.25
CA GLY A 70 -1.54 -27.37 -5.31
C GLY A 70 -0.88 -26.97 -3.99
N ARG A 71 -0.01 -27.82 -3.46
CA ARG A 71 0.76 -27.58 -2.24
C ARG A 71 1.84 -26.53 -2.41
N ARG A 72 2.42 -26.40 -3.61
CA ARG A 72 3.32 -25.29 -3.96
C ARG A 72 2.59 -23.94 -3.95
N GLN A 73 1.37 -23.88 -4.50
CA GLN A 73 0.55 -22.67 -4.50
C GLN A 73 0.09 -22.28 -3.08
N SER A 74 -0.25 -23.26 -2.23
CA SER A 74 -0.60 -22.98 -0.83
C SER A 74 0.59 -22.46 -0.03
N LEU A 75 1.80 -22.97 -0.30
CA LEU A 75 3.03 -22.48 0.32
C LEU A 75 3.31 -21.03 -0.08
N ILE A 76 3.18 -20.69 -1.36
CA ILE A 76 3.31 -19.30 -1.81
C ILE A 76 2.30 -18.40 -1.09
N ARG A 77 1.04 -18.81 -1.00
CA ARG A 77 0.00 -18.05 -0.29
C ARG A 77 0.33 -17.85 1.18
N TYR A 78 0.83 -18.90 1.85
CA TYR A 78 1.28 -18.81 3.24
C TYR A 78 2.39 -17.79 3.42
N TYR A 79 3.41 -17.77 2.54
CA TYR A 79 4.49 -16.78 2.62
C TYR A 79 4.01 -15.35 2.27
N MET A 80 3.08 -15.21 1.33
CA MET A 80 2.46 -13.91 1.02
C MET A 80 1.72 -13.34 2.25
N GLU A 81 0.99 -14.18 2.98
CA GLU A 81 0.24 -13.79 4.18
C GLU A 81 1.19 -13.53 5.36
N LYS A 82 2.16 -14.42 5.60
CA LYS A 82 3.13 -14.31 6.71
C LYS A 82 4.02 -13.08 6.61
N PHE A 83 4.47 -12.72 5.41
CA PHE A 83 5.44 -11.64 5.18
C PHE A 83 4.83 -10.41 4.52
N GLU A 84 3.51 -10.40 4.37
CA GLU A 84 2.78 -9.30 3.75
C GLU A 84 3.40 -8.84 2.40
N CYS A 85 3.71 -9.80 1.53
CA CYS A 85 4.51 -9.56 0.33
C CYS A 85 3.91 -10.14 -0.95
N ASN A 86 4.45 -9.70 -2.09
CA ASN A 86 4.03 -10.16 -3.41
C ASN A 86 4.42 -11.61 -3.66
N ARG A 87 3.78 -12.22 -4.67
CA ARG A 87 4.01 -13.61 -5.07
C ARG A 87 5.47 -13.94 -5.38
N GLU A 88 6.18 -13.05 -6.07
CA GLU A 88 7.60 -13.23 -6.41
C GLU A 88 8.49 -13.18 -5.16
N ASP A 89 8.25 -12.22 -4.28
CA ASP A 89 9.00 -12.08 -3.02
C ASP A 89 8.74 -13.26 -2.09
N ALA A 90 7.50 -13.76 -2.06
CA ALA A 90 7.13 -14.97 -1.34
C ALA A 90 7.90 -16.19 -1.86
N MET A 91 8.00 -16.37 -3.18
CA MET A 91 8.78 -17.45 -3.79
C MET A 91 10.27 -17.33 -3.47
N ARG A 92 10.84 -16.13 -3.59
CA ARG A 92 12.26 -15.89 -3.30
C ARG A 92 12.58 -16.22 -1.84
N ARG A 93 11.77 -15.72 -0.89
CA ARG A 93 11.92 -16.02 0.54
C ARG A 93 11.77 -17.50 0.86
N ALA A 94 10.80 -18.19 0.27
CA ALA A 94 10.62 -19.62 0.47
C ALA A 94 11.84 -20.43 0.00
N VAL A 95 12.46 -20.03 -1.12
CA VAL A 95 13.69 -20.65 -1.61
C VAL A 95 14.87 -20.37 -0.67
N GLU A 96 15.06 -19.13 -0.26
CA GLU A 96 16.13 -18.73 0.66
C GLU A 96 16.04 -19.47 2.01
N GLU A 97 14.83 -19.60 2.58
CA GLU A 97 14.60 -20.35 3.82
C GLU A 97 14.95 -21.83 3.64
N ARG A 98 14.55 -22.44 2.52
CA ARG A 98 14.89 -23.83 2.21
C ARG A 98 16.38 -24.05 2.02
N GLN A 99 17.08 -23.11 1.37
CA GLN A 99 18.53 -23.17 1.20
C GLN A 99 19.27 -22.99 2.53
N ARG A 100 18.78 -22.09 3.39
CA ARG A 100 19.32 -21.91 4.74
C ARG A 100 19.20 -23.18 5.58
N ASP A 101 18.06 -23.86 5.48
CA ASP A 101 17.85 -25.14 6.15
C ASP A 101 18.78 -26.23 5.61
N ALA A 102 19.00 -26.26 4.28
CA ALA A 102 19.90 -27.22 3.65
C ALA A 102 21.36 -27.02 4.05
N ASN A 103 21.81 -25.77 4.19
CA ASN A 103 23.19 -25.44 4.61
C ASN A 103 23.47 -25.67 6.10
N ARG A 104 22.46 -26.09 6.87
CA ARG A 104 22.59 -26.30 8.33
C ARG A 104 23.07 -27.70 8.68
N TRP A 105 23.13 -28.60 7.71
CA TRP A 105 23.48 -30.01 7.83
C TRP A 105 24.65 -30.34 6.91
#